data_AF-A0A2G5V1L0-F1
#
_entry.id   AF-A0A2G5V1L0-F1
#
_cell.length_a   1.000
_cell.length_b   1.000
_cell.length_c   1.000
_cell.angle_alpha   90.00
_cell.angle_beta   90.00
_cell.angle_gamma   90.00
#
_symmetry.space_group_name_H-M   'P 1'
#
loop_
_entity.id
_entity.type
_entity.pdbx_description
1 polymer ?
#
loop_
_entity_poly.entity_id
_entity_poly.type
_entity_poly.pdbx_seq_one_letter_code
_entity_poly.pdbx_strand_id
1 'polypeptide(L)'
;MPQIPNMPRVYDWKWYLQFYNYAVRWTEEKKEDGTRTNETWPDEWREYLIKYSENPLSAMKEFYMHARSLMNIDIDSVVFCMDDFGEQFWEIVYWLNSTFREIPTVRIYGDNQHQQKLQYVLDNVKYKDSLKIFVETIKQRPLEVRNNIKELEIGYGSWITLSYLMSLKMSKFALLHTYLTNQDINFFFKSWMQMKSHNNLESFEINLTNPEGFIAIGLRDIPYEVGPTIPET
;
A
#
# COMPACT_ATOMS: atom_id res chain seq x y z
N MET A 1 -18.23 17.05 -14.71
CA MET A 1 -17.61 15.75 -14.36
C MET A 1 -16.11 16.00 -14.26
N PRO A 2 -15.53 16.07 -13.06
CA PRO A 2 -14.10 16.31 -12.94
C PRO A 2 -13.35 15.10 -13.49
N GLN A 3 -12.34 15.38 -14.31
CA GLN A 3 -11.51 14.36 -14.95
C GLN A 3 -10.66 13.63 -13.90
N ILE A 4 -10.69 12.31 -14.03
CA ILE A 4 -9.83 11.35 -13.35
C ILE A 4 -8.38 11.72 -13.67
N PRO A 5 -7.48 11.92 -12.70
CA PRO A 5 -6.06 11.82 -12.96
C PRO A 5 -5.83 10.39 -13.47
N ASN A 6 -5.43 10.25 -14.73
CA ASN A 6 -5.03 8.97 -15.31
C ASN A 6 -3.93 8.35 -14.46
N MET A 7 -4.30 7.46 -13.52
CA MET A 7 -3.37 6.44 -13.08
C MET A 7 -3.07 5.56 -14.30
N PRO A 8 -1.79 5.35 -14.66
CA PRO A 8 -1.45 4.51 -15.79
C PRO A 8 -1.94 3.08 -15.53
N ARG A 9 -3.03 2.72 -16.21
CA ARG A 9 -3.56 1.35 -16.28
C ARG A 9 -2.72 0.54 -17.26
N VAL A 10 -1.60 -0.02 -16.81
CA VAL A 10 -1.01 -1.24 -17.40
C VAL A 10 -0.18 -1.92 -16.32
N TYR A 11 -0.72 -2.97 -15.70
CA TYR A 11 -0.05 -3.72 -14.64
C TYR A 11 0.10 -5.18 -15.10
N ASP A 12 1.33 -5.55 -15.50
CA ASP A 12 1.78 -6.95 -15.64
C ASP A 12 3.07 -7.02 -14.81
N TRP A 13 2.93 -7.27 -13.50
CA TRP A 13 3.99 -7.09 -12.49
C TRP A 13 4.55 -8.39 -11.96
N LYS A 14 4.91 -9.30 -12.87
CA LYS A 14 5.10 -10.68 -12.42
C LYS A 14 6.21 -10.84 -11.37
N TRP A 15 7.46 -10.40 -11.55
CA TRP A 15 8.51 -10.63 -10.52
C TRP A 15 9.68 -9.64 -10.61
N TYR A 16 9.96 -8.83 -9.57
CA TYR A 16 11.15 -7.97 -9.55
C TYR A 16 11.81 -7.77 -8.18
N LEU A 17 13.10 -7.42 -8.19
CA LEU A 17 13.91 -6.97 -7.05
C LEU A 17 14.56 -5.63 -7.38
N GLN A 18 14.60 -4.69 -6.42
CA GLN A 18 14.99 -3.29 -6.63
C GLN A 18 16.24 -2.89 -5.85
N PHE A 19 17.13 -2.11 -6.51
CA PHE A 19 18.26 -1.41 -5.91
C PHE A 19 18.26 0.06 -6.37
N TYR A 20 17.91 1.01 -5.49
CA TYR A 20 17.80 2.45 -5.78
C TYR A 20 16.98 2.77 -7.06
N ASN A 21 17.60 2.74 -8.26
CA ASN A 21 16.96 3.00 -9.56
C ASN A 21 17.09 1.84 -10.59
N TYR A 22 17.65 0.71 -10.20
CA TYR A 22 17.85 -0.46 -11.08
C TYR A 22 17.09 -1.67 -10.53
N ALA A 23 16.39 -2.38 -11.39
CA ALA A 23 15.65 -3.59 -11.03
C ALA A 23 15.92 -4.72 -12.02
N VAL A 24 15.84 -5.96 -11.55
CA VAL A 24 15.84 -7.14 -12.42
C VAL A 24 14.41 -7.67 -12.45
N ARG A 25 13.87 -7.90 -13.65
CA ARG A 25 12.53 -8.46 -13.87
C ARG A 25 12.65 -9.80 -14.56
N TRP A 26 11.96 -10.82 -14.06
CA TRP A 26 11.93 -12.14 -14.69
C TRP A 26 10.66 -12.34 -15.51
N THR A 27 10.80 -12.96 -16.70
CA THR A 27 9.70 -13.22 -17.63
C THR A 27 9.83 -14.60 -18.28
N GLU A 28 8.70 -15.18 -18.69
CA GLU A 28 8.67 -16.40 -19.53
C GLU A 28 8.89 -16.07 -21.01
N GLU A 29 8.89 -14.78 -21.38
CA GLU A 29 9.05 -14.34 -22.75
C GLU A 29 10.53 -14.29 -23.16
N LYS A 30 11.03 -15.41 -23.71
CA LYS A 30 12.43 -15.54 -24.13
C LYS A 30 12.93 -14.42 -25.08
N LYS A 31 12.05 -13.87 -25.91
CA LYS A 31 12.38 -12.79 -26.85
C LYS A 31 12.78 -11.48 -26.14
N GLU A 32 12.40 -11.32 -24.88
CA GLU A 32 12.66 -10.11 -24.08
C GLU A 32 13.95 -10.22 -23.25
N ASP A 33 14.62 -11.38 -23.26
CA ASP A 33 15.83 -11.60 -22.46
C ASP A 33 16.93 -10.59 -22.79
N GLY A 34 17.51 -10.01 -21.75
CA GLY A 34 18.58 -9.02 -21.86
C GLY A 34 18.13 -7.63 -22.31
N THR A 35 16.83 -7.44 -22.59
CA THR A 35 16.31 -6.11 -22.89
C THR A 35 16.33 -5.22 -21.65
N ARG A 36 16.43 -3.91 -21.89
CA ARG A 36 16.34 -2.88 -20.85
C ARG A 36 15.12 -2.02 -21.12
N THR A 37 14.29 -1.85 -20.11
CA THR A 37 13.11 -0.99 -20.18
C THR A 37 13.19 0.07 -19.09
N ASN A 38 12.59 1.22 -19.37
CA ASN A 38 12.53 2.32 -18.41
C ASN A 38 11.08 2.61 -18.10
N GLU A 39 10.77 2.78 -16.81
CA GLU A 39 9.47 3.25 -16.36
C GLU A 39 9.65 4.55 -15.60
N THR A 40 8.81 5.54 -15.93
CA THR A 40 8.76 6.86 -15.29
C THR A 40 7.41 7.04 -14.63
N TRP A 41 7.42 7.33 -13.34
CA TRP A 41 6.32 7.91 -12.59
C TRP A 41 6.63 9.40 -12.33
N PRO A 42 5.66 10.22 -11.89
CA PRO A 42 5.88 11.64 -11.63
C PRO A 42 7.09 11.94 -10.73
N ASP A 43 7.36 11.05 -9.77
CA ASP A 43 8.40 11.23 -8.74
C ASP A 43 9.53 10.18 -8.79
N GLU A 44 9.45 9.21 -9.71
CA GLU A 44 10.39 8.09 -9.77
C GLU A 44 10.73 7.69 -11.20
N TRP A 45 11.98 7.25 -11.41
CA TRP A 45 12.41 6.62 -12.64
C TRP A 45 13.13 5.31 -12.32
N ARG A 46 12.81 4.24 -13.07
CA ARG A 46 13.41 2.92 -12.88
C ARG A 46 13.84 2.32 -14.21
N GLU A 47 15.04 1.76 -14.22
CA GLU A 47 15.52 0.89 -15.29
C GLU A 47 15.36 -0.58 -14.88
N TYR A 48 14.79 -1.39 -15.76
CA TYR A 48 14.64 -2.83 -15.58
C TYR A 48 15.53 -3.58 -16.55
N LEU A 49 16.32 -4.53 -16.04
CA LEU A 49 16.91 -5.60 -16.84
C LEU A 49 15.93 -6.78 -16.89
N ILE A 50 15.46 -7.09 -18.08
CA ILE A 50 14.59 -8.25 -18.30
C ILE A 50 15.45 -9.51 -18.40
N LYS A 51 15.08 -10.54 -17.65
CA LYS A 51 15.70 -11.86 -17.64
C LYS A 51 14.68 -12.93 -17.94
N TYR A 52 14.97 -13.73 -18.95
CA TYR A 52 14.17 -14.90 -19.24
C TYR A 52 14.41 -16.01 -18.21
N SER A 53 13.34 -16.67 -17.82
CA SER A 53 13.36 -17.95 -17.10
C SER A 53 12.12 -18.76 -17.47
N GLU A 54 12.27 -20.08 -17.59
CA GLU A 54 11.12 -21.00 -17.69
C GLU A 54 10.26 -20.96 -16.42
N ASN A 55 10.84 -20.56 -15.29
CA ASN A 55 10.14 -20.33 -14.03
C ASN A 55 10.62 -19.01 -13.39
N PRO A 56 10.00 -17.87 -13.74
CA PRO A 56 10.40 -16.54 -13.26
C PRO A 56 10.40 -16.41 -11.74
N LEU A 57 9.40 -16.97 -11.07
CA LEU A 57 9.28 -16.93 -9.61
C LEU A 57 10.47 -17.62 -8.95
N SER A 58 10.82 -18.83 -9.40
CA SER A 58 11.95 -19.58 -8.83
C SER A 58 13.28 -18.87 -9.09
N ALA A 59 13.49 -18.36 -10.30
CA ALA A 59 14.71 -17.62 -10.65
C ALA A 59 14.87 -16.34 -9.81
N MET A 60 13.78 -15.61 -9.56
CA MET A 60 13.78 -14.44 -8.68
C MET A 60 14.14 -14.82 -7.24
N LYS A 61 13.53 -15.89 -6.70
CA LYS A 61 13.82 -16.39 -5.34
C LYS A 61 15.28 -16.78 -5.20
N GLU A 62 15.83 -17.52 -6.17
CA GLU A 62 17.23 -17.94 -6.19
C GLU A 62 18.18 -16.74 -6.25
N PHE A 63 17.89 -15.78 -7.12
CA PHE A 63 18.67 -14.55 -7.23
C PHE A 63 18.66 -13.77 -5.91
N TYR A 64 17.50 -13.60 -5.27
CA TYR A 64 17.43 -12.95 -3.97
C TYR A 64 18.30 -13.67 -2.93
N MET A 65 18.16 -15.00 -2.82
CA MET A 65 18.93 -15.77 -1.85
C MET A 65 20.43 -15.70 -2.10
N HIS A 66 20.84 -15.68 -3.37
CA HIS A 66 22.23 -15.50 -3.76
C HIS A 66 22.75 -14.10 -3.41
N ALA A 67 22.01 -13.04 -3.78
CA ALA A 67 22.36 -11.65 -3.48
C ALA A 67 22.47 -11.41 -1.97
N ARG A 68 21.51 -11.93 -1.20
CA ARG A 68 21.54 -11.92 0.28
C ARG A 68 22.80 -12.59 0.81
N SER A 69 23.14 -13.78 0.32
CA SER A 69 24.32 -14.52 0.78
C SER A 69 25.64 -13.81 0.45
N LEU A 70 25.73 -13.15 -0.72
CA LEU A 70 26.96 -12.51 -1.17
C LEU A 70 27.15 -11.12 -0.57
N MET A 71 26.09 -10.33 -0.51
CA MET A 71 26.15 -8.91 -0.18
C MET A 71 25.68 -8.62 1.25
N ASN A 72 25.17 -9.63 1.97
CA ASN A 72 24.58 -9.48 3.29
C ASN A 72 23.48 -8.39 3.32
N ILE A 73 22.68 -8.36 2.26
CA ILE A 73 21.52 -7.47 2.13
C ILE A 73 20.27 -8.16 2.68
N ASP A 74 19.49 -7.44 3.48
CA ASP A 74 18.12 -7.83 3.82
C ASP A 74 17.13 -7.05 2.95
N ILE A 75 15.86 -7.45 2.96
CA ILE A 75 14.83 -6.76 2.20
C ILE A 75 14.26 -5.59 3.01
N ASP A 76 14.14 -4.44 2.37
CA ASP A 76 13.61 -3.23 3.00
C ASP A 76 12.10 -3.10 2.75
N SER A 77 11.65 -3.60 1.60
CA SER A 77 10.29 -3.49 1.15
C SER A 77 9.89 -4.66 0.23
N VAL A 78 8.66 -5.12 0.38
CA VAL A 78 8.00 -6.04 -0.56
C VAL A 78 6.82 -5.34 -1.20
N VAL A 79 6.73 -5.45 -2.53
CA VAL A 79 5.54 -5.09 -3.30
C VAL A 79 4.87 -6.39 -3.74
N PHE A 80 3.59 -6.53 -3.39
CA PHE A 80 2.81 -7.75 -3.59
C PHE A 80 1.59 -7.43 -4.46
N CYS A 81 1.66 -7.76 -5.75
CA CYS A 81 0.58 -7.54 -6.71
C CYS A 81 -0.27 -8.81 -6.83
N MET A 82 -1.44 -8.81 -6.18
CA MET A 82 -2.29 -10.00 -6.07
C MET A 82 -2.82 -10.49 -7.43
N ASP A 83 -2.92 -9.60 -8.41
CA ASP A 83 -3.44 -9.88 -9.75
C ASP A 83 -2.53 -10.83 -10.54
N ASP A 84 -1.22 -10.78 -10.29
CA ASP A 84 -0.21 -11.48 -11.10
C ASP A 84 -0.03 -12.95 -10.72
N PHE A 85 -0.53 -13.37 -9.57
CA PHE A 85 -0.06 -14.60 -8.93
C PHE A 85 -0.92 -15.83 -9.18
N GLY A 86 -2.13 -15.70 -9.72
CA GLY A 86 -2.99 -16.83 -10.07
C GLY A 86 -2.97 -17.97 -9.02
N GLU A 87 -2.51 -19.15 -9.44
CA GLU A 87 -2.37 -20.35 -8.60
C GLU A 87 -1.15 -20.31 -7.66
N GLN A 88 -0.11 -19.54 -7.99
CA GLN A 88 1.12 -19.40 -7.21
C GLN A 88 0.94 -18.55 -5.95
N PHE A 89 -0.20 -17.86 -5.80
CA PHE A 89 -0.52 -16.98 -4.66
C PHE A 89 -0.10 -17.57 -3.30
N TRP A 90 -0.49 -18.81 -3.02
CA TRP A 90 -0.23 -19.46 -1.73
C TRP A 90 1.25 -19.75 -1.51
N GLU A 91 1.95 -20.16 -2.58
CA GLU A 91 3.39 -20.45 -2.54
C GLU A 91 4.20 -19.20 -2.20
N ILE A 92 3.82 -18.04 -2.74
CA ILE A 92 4.53 -16.78 -2.52
C ILE A 92 4.32 -16.31 -1.09
N VAL A 93 3.08 -16.33 -0.59
CA VAL A 93 2.78 -15.94 0.79
C VAL A 93 3.53 -16.86 1.77
N TYR A 94 3.54 -18.17 1.50
CA TYR A 94 4.31 -19.14 2.28
C TYR A 94 5.82 -18.83 2.24
N TRP A 95 6.37 -18.55 1.06
CA TRP A 95 7.77 -18.21 0.90
C TRP A 95 8.14 -16.92 1.65
N LEU A 96 7.31 -15.87 1.56
CA LEU A 96 7.52 -14.62 2.30
C LEU A 96 7.55 -14.87 3.81
N ASN A 97 6.58 -15.63 4.32
CA ASN A 97 6.48 -15.91 5.76
C ASN A 97 7.64 -16.78 6.29
N SER A 98 8.15 -17.71 5.47
CA SER A 98 9.23 -18.63 5.85
C SER A 98 10.63 -18.03 5.67
N THR A 99 10.80 -17.12 4.71
CA THR A 99 12.10 -16.54 4.36
C THR A 99 12.44 -15.31 5.20
N PHE A 100 11.44 -14.49 5.51
CA PHE A 100 11.65 -13.21 6.18
C PHE A 100 11.17 -13.25 7.62
N ARG A 101 12.01 -12.75 8.53
CA ARG A 101 11.62 -12.62 9.94
C ARG A 101 10.53 -11.56 10.09
N GLU A 102 10.81 -10.35 9.62
CA GLU A 102 9.88 -9.23 9.51
C GLU A 102 10.32 -8.37 8.32
N ILE A 103 9.36 -7.93 7.51
CA ILE A 103 9.57 -7.05 6.38
C ILE A 103 9.27 -5.61 6.85
N PRO A 104 10.20 -4.64 6.71
CA PRO A 104 9.95 -3.29 7.19
C PRO A 104 8.73 -2.65 6.52
N THR A 105 8.64 -2.75 5.19
CA THR A 105 7.51 -2.19 4.42
C THR A 105 6.85 -3.24 3.53
N VAL A 106 5.53 -3.37 3.60
CA VAL A 106 4.74 -4.19 2.67
C VAL A 106 3.73 -3.31 1.95
N ARG A 107 3.74 -3.36 0.63
CA ARG A 107 2.74 -2.73 -0.24
C ARG A 107 1.97 -3.82 -0.97
N ILE A 108 0.65 -3.79 -0.89
CA ILE A 108 -0.22 -4.79 -1.50
C ILE A 108 -1.10 -4.07 -2.52
N TYR A 109 -1.11 -4.57 -3.74
CA TYR A 109 -1.93 -4.07 -4.85
C TYR A 109 -2.84 -5.19 -5.36
N GLY A 110 -4.00 -4.84 -5.85
CA GLY A 110 -4.87 -5.79 -6.52
C GLY A 110 -6.25 -5.25 -6.84
N ASP A 111 -6.80 -5.68 -7.97
CA ASP A 111 -8.14 -5.31 -8.40
C ASP A 111 -9.11 -6.49 -8.24
N ASN A 112 -10.33 -6.19 -7.79
CA ASN A 112 -11.40 -7.18 -7.63
C ASN A 112 -10.99 -8.44 -6.85
N GLN A 113 -10.21 -8.26 -5.78
CA GLN A 113 -9.70 -9.36 -4.99
C GLN A 113 -10.73 -9.88 -3.98
N HIS A 114 -10.62 -11.17 -3.64
CA HIS A 114 -11.39 -11.71 -2.52
C HIS A 114 -10.80 -11.22 -1.19
N GLN A 115 -11.64 -10.60 -0.36
CA GLN A 115 -11.26 -10.13 0.99
C GLN A 115 -10.54 -11.21 1.83
N GLN A 116 -10.96 -12.47 1.73
CA GLN A 116 -10.33 -13.59 2.43
C GLN A 116 -8.88 -13.85 1.98
N LYS A 117 -8.57 -13.69 0.69
CA LYS A 117 -7.19 -13.80 0.19
C LYS A 117 -6.35 -12.66 0.74
N LEU A 118 -6.88 -11.43 0.73
CA LEU A 118 -6.18 -10.28 1.32
C LEU A 118 -5.93 -10.48 2.81
N GLN A 119 -6.94 -10.88 3.58
CA GLN A 119 -6.80 -11.17 5.01
C GLN A 119 -5.74 -12.27 5.24
N TYR A 120 -5.72 -13.31 4.41
CA TYR A 120 -4.69 -14.34 4.50
C TYR A 120 -3.27 -13.77 4.31
N VAL A 121 -3.06 -12.82 3.40
CA VAL A 121 -1.76 -12.12 3.28
C VAL A 121 -1.44 -11.39 4.58
N LEU A 122 -2.39 -10.63 5.13
CA LEU A 122 -2.21 -9.86 6.37
C LEU A 122 -1.90 -10.75 7.58
N ASP A 123 -2.46 -11.96 7.62
CA ASP A 123 -2.27 -12.91 8.72
C ASP A 123 -0.91 -13.64 8.63
N ASN A 124 -0.42 -13.88 7.42
CA ASN A 124 0.75 -14.74 7.20
C ASN A 124 2.04 -13.96 6.88
N VAL A 125 1.94 -12.80 6.23
CA VAL A 125 3.13 -11.97 5.96
C VAL A 125 3.50 -11.19 7.21
N LYS A 126 4.75 -11.32 7.64
CA LYS A 126 5.27 -10.63 8.82
C LYS A 126 5.83 -9.28 8.40
N TYR A 127 5.15 -8.20 8.78
CA TYR A 127 5.57 -6.82 8.52
C TYR A 127 5.69 -6.03 9.83
N LYS A 128 6.52 -4.97 9.83
CA LYS A 128 6.92 -4.27 11.07
C LYS A 128 6.62 -2.77 11.10
N ASP A 129 7.04 -2.01 10.09
CA ASP A 129 7.03 -0.55 10.18
C ASP A 129 5.86 0.06 9.41
N SER A 130 5.68 -0.34 8.13
CA SER A 130 4.69 0.26 7.22
C SER A 130 3.91 -0.79 6.44
N LEU A 131 2.60 -0.60 6.36
CA LEU A 131 1.70 -1.40 5.54
C LEU A 131 0.85 -0.48 4.65
N LYS A 132 0.91 -0.71 3.34
CA LYS A 132 0.09 0.02 2.36
C LYS A 132 -0.79 -0.96 1.58
N ILE A 133 -2.10 -0.74 1.58
CA ILE A 133 -3.10 -1.64 1.00
C ILE A 133 -3.87 -0.87 -0.07
N PHE A 134 -3.55 -1.11 -1.34
CA PHE A 134 -4.25 -0.60 -2.51
C PHE A 134 -4.97 -1.75 -3.22
N VAL A 135 -5.85 -2.42 -2.47
CA VAL A 135 -6.59 -3.58 -2.95
C VAL A 135 -8.08 -3.29 -2.96
N GLU A 136 -8.67 -3.27 -4.15
CA GLU A 136 -10.12 -3.23 -4.29
C GLU A 136 -10.69 -4.64 -4.08
N THR A 137 -11.59 -4.81 -3.10
CA THR A 137 -12.20 -6.10 -2.81
C THR A 137 -13.60 -6.23 -3.41
N ILE A 138 -13.96 -7.43 -3.88
CA ILE A 138 -15.30 -7.73 -4.41
C ILE A 138 -16.38 -7.44 -3.36
N LYS A 139 -16.07 -7.73 -2.09
CA LYS A 139 -16.94 -7.46 -0.94
C LYS A 139 -16.20 -6.56 0.02
N GLN A 140 -16.70 -5.33 0.15
CA GLN A 140 -16.19 -4.30 1.05
C GLN A 140 -16.48 -4.70 2.51
N ARG A 141 -15.57 -5.47 3.09
CA ARG A 141 -15.66 -6.00 4.44
C ARG A 141 -14.45 -5.57 5.27
N PRO A 142 -14.61 -5.39 6.59
CA PRO A 142 -13.51 -5.00 7.45
C PRO A 142 -12.29 -5.92 7.32
N LEU A 143 -11.11 -5.32 7.29
CA LEU A 143 -9.83 -6.02 7.38
C LEU A 143 -9.26 -5.91 8.79
N GLU A 144 -8.75 -7.01 9.30
CA GLU A 144 -8.04 -7.05 10.56
C GLU A 144 -6.56 -6.77 10.30
N VAL A 145 -6.15 -5.54 10.60
CA VAL A 145 -4.76 -5.09 10.51
C VAL A 145 -4.17 -5.10 11.91
N ARG A 146 -2.94 -5.59 12.06
CA ARG A 146 -2.24 -5.60 13.34
C ARG A 146 -1.85 -4.17 13.73
N ASN A 147 -2.18 -3.79 14.97
CA ASN A 147 -1.95 -2.44 15.50
C ASN A 147 -0.51 -2.17 15.99
N ASN A 148 0.44 -3.06 15.70
CA ASN A 148 1.84 -2.96 16.16
C ASN A 148 2.78 -2.33 15.12
N ILE A 149 2.24 -1.68 14.09
CA ILE A 149 2.98 -0.98 13.05
C ILE A 149 2.89 0.53 13.24
N LYS A 150 3.82 1.27 12.63
CA LYS A 150 3.86 2.74 12.73
C LYS A 150 2.97 3.41 11.71
N GLU A 151 2.95 2.88 10.49
CA GLU A 151 2.29 3.50 9.34
C GLU A 151 1.30 2.53 8.68
N LEU A 152 0.08 3.03 8.44
CA LEU A 152 -0.96 2.32 7.69
C LEU A 152 -1.53 3.21 6.59
N GLU A 153 -1.55 2.72 5.36
CA GLU A 153 -2.23 3.37 4.25
C GLU A 153 -3.25 2.42 3.63
N ILE A 154 -4.49 2.87 3.46
CA ILE A 154 -5.57 2.11 2.83
C ILE A 154 -6.12 2.92 1.67
N GLY A 155 -5.93 2.42 0.46
CA GLY A 155 -6.41 3.01 -0.78
C GLY A 155 -7.92 2.87 -0.98
N TYR A 156 -8.50 1.73 -0.62
CA TYR A 156 -9.92 1.45 -0.85
C TYR A 156 -10.66 1.23 0.49
N GLY A 157 -10.89 2.33 1.21
CA GLY A 157 -11.39 2.33 2.57
C GLY A 157 -12.92 2.39 2.72
N SER A 158 -13.71 2.01 1.73
CA SER A 158 -15.18 2.19 1.77
C SER A 158 -15.88 1.42 2.91
N TRP A 159 -15.24 0.36 3.41
CA TRP A 159 -15.71 -0.44 4.55
C TRP A 159 -15.30 0.14 5.91
N ILE A 160 -14.46 1.19 5.94
CA ILE A 160 -13.98 1.80 7.18
C ILE A 160 -15.10 2.57 7.84
N THR A 161 -15.40 2.19 9.08
CA THR A 161 -16.35 2.88 9.95
C THR A 161 -15.63 3.82 10.91
N LEU A 162 -16.36 4.75 11.52
CA LEU A 162 -15.82 5.56 12.61
C LEU A 162 -15.26 4.69 13.74
N SER A 163 -15.94 3.59 14.10
CA SER A 163 -15.45 2.67 15.13
C SER A 163 -14.12 2.01 14.76
N TYR A 164 -13.92 1.67 13.48
CA TYR A 164 -12.65 1.14 13.00
C TYR A 164 -11.55 2.18 13.11
N LEU A 165 -11.78 3.39 12.58
CA LEU A 165 -10.87 4.53 12.71
C LEU A 165 -10.48 4.77 14.17
N MET A 166 -11.46 4.80 15.08
CA MET A 166 -11.23 5.03 16.51
C MET A 166 -10.45 3.91 17.21
N SER A 167 -10.32 2.73 16.60
CA SER A 167 -9.58 1.59 17.13
C SER A 167 -8.11 1.55 16.71
N LEU A 168 -7.72 2.35 15.70
CA LEU A 168 -6.36 2.39 15.19
C LEU A 168 -5.39 2.96 16.23
N LYS A 169 -4.16 2.46 16.23
CA LYS A 169 -3.11 2.87 17.18
C LYS A 169 -1.81 3.32 16.53
N MET A 170 -1.76 3.32 15.19
CA MET A 170 -0.63 3.73 14.39
C MET A 170 -0.34 5.23 14.61
N SER A 171 0.93 5.63 14.53
CA SER A 171 1.30 7.05 14.61
C SER A 171 1.09 7.78 13.29
N LYS A 172 1.04 7.06 12.17
CA LYS A 172 0.76 7.62 10.85
C LYS A 172 -0.30 6.78 10.16
N PHE A 173 -1.35 7.40 9.64
CA PHE A 173 -2.23 6.67 8.73
C PHE A 173 -2.93 7.55 7.70
N ALA A 174 -3.12 6.97 6.52
CA ALA A 174 -3.81 7.57 5.39
C ALA A 174 -4.97 6.67 4.95
N LEU A 175 -6.19 7.21 4.95
CA LEU A 175 -7.41 6.48 4.63
C LEU A 175 -8.09 7.11 3.41
N LEU A 176 -7.92 6.49 2.26
CA LEU A 176 -8.46 6.97 0.99
C LEU A 176 -9.77 6.24 0.65
N HIS A 177 -10.58 6.88 -0.18
CA HIS A 177 -11.86 6.34 -0.68
C HIS A 177 -12.77 5.77 0.43
N THR A 178 -12.84 6.46 1.57
CA THR A 178 -13.74 6.09 2.68
C THR A 178 -15.16 6.63 2.48
N TYR A 179 -16.10 6.13 3.28
CA TYR A 179 -17.44 6.72 3.43
C TYR A 179 -17.61 7.49 4.75
N LEU A 180 -16.50 7.85 5.41
CA LEU A 180 -16.55 8.67 6.61
C LEU A 180 -17.10 10.04 6.26
N THR A 181 -18.06 10.48 7.07
CA THR A 181 -18.71 11.77 6.89
C THR A 181 -17.89 12.88 7.53
N ASN A 182 -18.18 14.13 7.15
CA ASN A 182 -17.61 15.28 7.86
C ASN A 182 -17.94 15.27 9.36
N GLN A 183 -19.05 14.65 9.79
CA GLN A 183 -19.37 14.49 11.21
C GLN A 183 -18.45 13.48 11.91
N ASP A 184 -18.16 12.36 11.25
CA ASP A 184 -17.20 11.36 11.76
C ASP A 184 -15.80 11.97 11.91
N ILE A 185 -15.37 12.74 10.92
CA ILE A 185 -14.07 13.44 10.93
C ILE A 185 -14.04 14.50 12.05
N ASN A 186 -15.10 15.29 12.22
CA ASN A 186 -15.20 16.27 13.31
C ASN A 186 -15.10 15.59 14.68
N PHE A 187 -15.79 14.46 14.86
CA PHE A 187 -15.73 13.67 16.09
C PHE A 187 -14.31 13.17 16.37
N PHE A 188 -13.66 12.59 15.35
CA PHE A 188 -12.28 12.13 15.46
C PHE A 188 -11.34 13.26 15.88
N PHE A 189 -11.39 14.42 15.20
CA PHE A 189 -10.53 15.55 15.55
C PHE A 189 -10.77 16.07 16.96
N LYS A 190 -12.03 16.23 17.38
CA LYS A 190 -12.34 16.66 18.76
C LYS A 190 -11.83 15.66 19.78
N SER A 191 -11.96 14.36 19.51
CA SER A 191 -11.44 13.31 20.39
C SER A 191 -9.91 13.34 20.49
N TRP A 192 -9.21 13.52 19.37
CA TRP A 192 -7.76 13.62 19.33
C TRP A 192 -7.24 14.90 20.02
N MET A 193 -7.82 16.07 19.72
CA MET A 193 -7.43 17.35 20.34
C MET A 193 -7.64 17.36 21.86
N GLN A 194 -8.62 16.61 22.36
CA GLN A 194 -8.85 16.43 23.80
C GLN A 194 -7.98 15.34 24.44
N MET A 195 -7.01 14.77 23.69
CA MET A 195 -6.15 13.66 24.11
C MET A 195 -6.94 12.42 24.60
N LYS A 196 -8.17 12.23 24.10
CA LYS A 196 -9.02 11.07 24.44
C LYS A 196 -8.71 9.86 23.57
N SER A 197 -8.07 10.07 22.42
CA SER A 197 -7.74 9.03 21.45
C SER A 197 -6.48 9.38 20.66
N HIS A 198 -5.78 8.37 20.14
CA HIS A 198 -4.65 8.54 19.22
C HIS A 198 -3.52 9.47 19.75
N ASN A 199 -3.11 9.28 21.01
CA ASN A 199 -2.10 10.13 21.65
C ASN A 199 -0.71 10.10 20.99
N ASN A 200 -0.43 9.08 20.18
CA ASN A 200 0.82 8.95 19.43
C ASN A 200 0.68 9.38 17.96
N LEU A 201 -0.43 10.02 17.57
CA LEU A 201 -0.66 10.42 16.18
C LEU A 201 0.27 11.56 15.78
N GLU A 202 1.06 11.31 14.75
CA GLU A 202 1.97 12.27 14.10
C GLU A 202 1.38 12.78 12.78
N SER A 203 0.67 11.92 12.03
CA SER A 203 0.12 12.27 10.73
C SER A 203 -1.18 11.51 10.43
N PHE A 204 -2.18 12.23 9.94
CA PHE A 204 -3.44 11.66 9.48
C PHE A 204 -3.83 12.29 8.14
N GLU A 205 -4.10 11.45 7.16
CA GLU A 205 -4.58 11.84 5.84
C GLU A 205 -5.90 11.13 5.51
N ILE A 206 -6.83 11.86 4.91
CA ILE A 206 -8.14 11.33 4.53
C ILE A 206 -8.72 12.08 3.32
N ASN A 207 -9.36 11.34 2.42
CA ASN A 207 -10.15 11.94 1.34
C ASN A 207 -11.50 12.40 1.87
N LEU A 208 -11.88 13.64 1.54
CA LEU A 208 -13.18 14.19 1.90
C LEU A 208 -14.27 13.72 0.93
N THR A 209 -15.34 13.13 1.46
CA THR A 209 -16.53 12.74 0.68
C THR A 209 -17.39 13.94 0.30
N ASN A 210 -17.35 15.01 1.09
CA ASN A 210 -18.04 16.27 0.84
C ASN A 210 -17.10 17.45 1.17
N PRO A 211 -16.20 17.83 0.24
CA PRO A 211 -15.27 18.94 0.43
C PRO A 211 -15.96 20.28 0.70
N GLU A 212 -17.09 20.56 0.02
CA GLU A 212 -17.81 21.84 0.14
C GLU A 212 -18.37 22.05 1.54
N GLY A 213 -18.86 20.99 2.16
CA GLY A 213 -19.39 20.99 3.52
C GLY A 213 -18.34 20.85 4.62
N PHE A 214 -17.05 20.69 4.28
CA PHE A 214 -16.03 20.33 5.26
C PHE A 214 -15.77 21.44 6.28
N ILE A 215 -15.66 22.69 5.83
CA ILE A 215 -15.46 23.81 6.75
C ILE A 215 -16.63 23.95 7.71
N ALA A 216 -17.88 23.88 7.22
CA ALA A 216 -19.07 24.08 8.03
C ALA A 216 -19.38 22.91 8.98
N ILE A 217 -19.02 21.68 8.61
CA ILE A 217 -19.39 20.46 9.36
C ILE A 217 -18.17 19.79 9.97
N GLY A 218 -17.13 19.53 9.16
CA GLY A 218 -15.91 18.83 9.56
C GLY A 218 -15.06 19.62 10.55
N LEU A 219 -14.99 20.94 10.38
CA LEU A 219 -14.27 21.85 11.28
C LEU A 219 -15.19 22.59 12.25
N ARG A 220 -16.45 22.17 12.38
CA ARG A 220 -17.40 22.82 13.30
C ARG A 220 -16.87 22.79 14.74
N ASP A 221 -16.81 23.95 15.37
CA ASP A 221 -16.28 24.17 16.72
C ASP A 221 -14.80 23.74 16.89
N ILE A 222 -14.05 23.65 15.79
CA ILE A 222 -12.60 23.43 15.79
C ILE A 222 -11.94 24.72 15.29
N PRO A 223 -10.99 25.32 16.03
CA PRO A 223 -10.26 26.48 15.53
C PRO A 223 -9.40 26.07 14.33
N TYR A 224 -9.43 26.86 13.27
CA TYR A 224 -8.63 26.63 12.06
C TYR A 224 -8.15 27.96 11.47
N GLU A 225 -7.04 27.90 10.72
CA GLU A 225 -6.52 28.99 9.91
C GLU A 225 -6.48 28.54 8.45
N VAL A 226 -6.80 29.44 7.52
CA VAL A 226 -6.74 29.16 6.08
C VAL A 226 -5.40 29.65 5.56
N GLY A 227 -4.56 28.72 5.12
CA GLY A 227 -3.30 29.04 4.47
C GLY A 227 -3.52 29.72 3.09
N PRO A 228 -2.49 30.36 2.53
CA PRO A 228 -2.57 30.95 1.20
C PRO A 228 -2.95 29.90 0.15
N THR A 229 -3.80 30.28 -0.80
CA THR A 229 -4.19 29.42 -1.93
C THR A 229 -2.96 29.09 -2.77
N ILE A 230 -2.67 27.81 -2.98
CA ILE A 230 -1.64 27.38 -3.94
C ILE A 230 -2.24 27.62 -5.34
N PRO A 231 -1.62 28.46 -6.19
CA PRO A 231 -2.12 28.68 -7.54
C PRO A 231 -2.09 27.38 -8.35
N GLU A 232 -3.15 27.11 -9.10
CA GLU A 232 -3.23 25.97 -10.02
C GLU A 232 -2.09 26.09 -11.06
N THR A 233 -1.16 25.12 -11.05
CA THR A 233 -0.10 24.96 -12.06
C THR A 233 -0.57 24.10 -13.22
#